data_AF-A0A7X5QYS6-F1
#
_entry.id   AF-A0A7X5QYS6-F1
#
_cell.length_a   1.000
_cell.length_b   1.000
_cell.length_c   1.000
_cell.angle_alpha   90.00
_cell.angle_beta   90.00
_cell.angle_gamma   90.00
#
_symmetry.space_group_name_H-M   'P 1'
#
loop_
_entity.id
_entity.type
_entity.pdbx_description
1 polymer ?
#
loop_
_entity_poly.entity_id
_entity_poly.type
_entity_poly.pdbx_seq_one_letter_code
_entity_poly.pdbx_strand_id
1 'polypeptide(L)' 'MSVLLSVLLLANAAYNAIVWPQFFKRVKNDVRARDEHGAYTAFFRVHAILIGIALVLALASAVAGIWGLVAA' A
#
# COMPACT_ATOMS: atom_id res chain seq x y z
N MET A 1 18.38 -9.78 16.83
CA MET A 1 17.05 -10.01 16.21
C MET A 1 16.39 -8.70 15.76
N SER A 2 16.48 -7.62 16.53
CA SER A 2 15.91 -6.29 16.21
C SER A 2 16.31 -5.74 14.84
N VAL A 3 17.60 -5.87 14.45
CA VAL A 3 18.09 -5.40 13.14
C VAL A 3 17.38 -6.12 11.99
N LEU A 4 17.31 -7.45 12.03
CA LEU A 4 16.63 -8.25 11.00
C LEU A 4 15.16 -7.84 10.87
N LEU A 5 14.43 -7.75 11.99
CA LEU A 5 13.03 -7.34 11.97
C LEU A 5 12.84 -5.93 11.40
N SER A 6 13.73 -5.00 11.76
CA SER A 6 13.68 -3.63 11.25
C SER A 6 13.91 -3.59 9.74
N VAL A 7 14.89 -4.34 9.24
CA VAL A 7 15.15 -4.47 7.79
C VAL A 7 13.93 -5.08 7.07
N LEU A 8 13.30 -6.11 7.64
CA LEU A 8 12.10 -6.71 7.05
C LEU A 8 10.91 -5.73 7.01
N LEU A 9 10.71 -4.93 8.06
CA LEU A 9 9.68 -3.89 8.07
C LEU A 9 9.91 -2.82 7.00
N LEU A 10 11.16 -2.39 6.82
CA LEU A 10 11.53 -1.44 5.78
C LEU A 10 11.38 -2.02 4.37
N ALA A 11 11.77 -3.28 4.17
CA ALA A 11 11.57 -3.97 2.90
C ALA A 11 10.08 -4.11 2.56
N ASN A 12 9.24 -4.46 3.54
CA ASN A 12 7.79 -4.50 3.40
C ASN A 12 7.23 -3.11 3.04
N ALA A 13 7.66 -2.07 3.74
CA ALA A 13 7.23 -0.70 3.46
C ALA A 13 7.58 -0.27 2.03
N ALA A 14 8.82 -0.54 1.60
CA ALA A 14 9.29 -0.23 0.25
C ALA A 14 8.48 -0.97 -0.82
N TYR A 15 8.25 -2.28 -0.64
CA TYR A 15 7.43 -3.08 -1.55
C TYR A 15 6.03 -2.48 -1.72
N ASN A 16 5.33 -2.21 -0.63
CA ASN A 16 3.97 -1.68 -0.66
C ASN A 16 3.93 -0.27 -1.30
N ALA A 17 4.89 0.60 -0.96
CA ALA A 17 4.98 1.96 -1.50
C ALA A 17 5.27 2.00 -3.01
N ILE A 18 5.99 1.00 -3.54
CA ILE A 18 6.33 0.94 -4.97
C ILE A 18 5.22 0.25 -5.77
N VAL A 19 4.73 -0.90 -5.30
CA VAL A 19 3.86 -1.78 -6.08
C VAL A 19 2.42 -1.27 -6.11
N TRP A 20 1.85 -0.90 -4.96
CA TRP A 20 0.43 -0.59 -4.89
C TRP A 20 0.01 0.67 -5.66
N PRO A 21 0.79 1.76 -5.71
CA PRO A 21 0.43 2.90 -6.55
C PRO A 21 0.40 2.55 -8.05
N GLN A 22 1.31 1.70 -8.53
CA GLN A 22 1.29 1.26 -9.94
C GLN A 22 0.12 0.32 -10.20
N PHE A 23 -0.21 -0.56 -9.25
CA PHE A 23 -1.39 -1.41 -9.35
C PHE A 23 -2.69 -0.58 -9.34
N PHE A 24 -2.77 0.46 -8.51
CA PHE A 24 -3.95 1.34 -8.47
C PHE A 24 -4.17 2.08 -9.80
N LYS A 25 -3.10 2.48 -10.50
CA LYS A 25 -3.22 3.04 -11.86
C LYS A 25 -3.91 2.05 -12.81
N ARG A 26 -3.60 0.75 -12.72
CA ARG A 26 -4.25 -0.29 -13.52
C ARG A 26 -5.71 -0.46 -13.13
N VAL A 27 -6.02 -0.49 -11.83
CA VAL A 27 -7.41 -0.55 -11.33
C VAL A 27 -8.23 0.62 -11.86
N LYS A 28 -7.69 1.85 -11.83
CA LYS A 28 -8.40 3.05 -12.30
C LYS A 28 -8.75 2.98 -13.79
N ASN A 29 -7.92 2.30 -14.59
CA ASN A 29 -8.09 2.16 -16.03
C ASN A 29 -8.85 0.88 -16.44
N ASP A 30 -9.23 0.03 -15.49
CA ASP A 30 -10.00 -1.19 -15.76
C ASP A 30 -11.44 -0.83 -16.15
N VAL A 31 -11.99 -1.52 -17.15
CA VAL A 31 -13.37 -1.30 -17.63
C VAL A 31 -14.43 -1.49 -16.53
N ARG A 32 -14.13 -2.27 -15.49
CA ARG A 32 -15.03 -2.50 -14.34
C ARG A 32 -15.02 -1.36 -13.33
N ALA A 33 -14.07 -0.42 -13.42
CA ALA A 33 -13.91 0.63 -12.42
C ALA A 33 -15.00 1.70 -12.46
N ARG A 34 -15.64 1.85 -13.63
CA ARG A 34 -16.70 2.82 -13.88
C ARG A 34 -17.91 2.11 -14.48
N ASP A 35 -19.10 2.55 -14.11
CA ASP A 35 -20.34 2.09 -14.76
C ASP A 35 -20.65 2.88 -16.04
N GLU A 36 -21.78 2.57 -16.67
CA GLU A 36 -22.24 3.18 -17.93
C GLU A 36 -22.47 4.70 -17.82
N HIS A 37 -22.71 5.21 -16.61
CA HIS A 37 -22.86 6.65 -16.35
C HIS A 37 -21.54 7.30 -15.88
N GLY A 38 -20.46 6.53 -15.84
CA GLY A 38 -19.14 7.00 -15.41
C GLY A 38 -19.00 7.14 -13.89
N ALA A 39 -19.87 6.55 -13.07
CA ALA A 39 -19.72 6.54 -11.61
C ALA A 39 -18.80 5.39 -11.13
N TYR A 40 -18.15 5.56 -9.98
CA TYR A 40 -17.26 4.55 -9.42
C TYR A 40 -18.04 3.35 -8.89
N THR A 41 -17.69 2.16 -9.38
CA THR A 41 -18.31 0.89 -8.98
C THR A 41 -17.76 0.38 -7.64
N ALA A 42 -18.39 -0.68 -7.10
CA ALA A 42 -17.87 -1.39 -5.93
C ALA A 42 -16.46 -1.97 -6.19
N PHE A 43 -16.17 -2.43 -7.42
CA PHE A 43 -14.84 -2.93 -7.78
C PHE A 43 -13.77 -1.87 -7.55
N PHE A 44 -14.00 -0.63 -7.99
CA PHE A 44 -13.07 0.47 -7.75
C PHE A 44 -12.92 0.79 -6.26
N ARG A 45 -14.05 0.90 -5.54
CA ARG A 45 -14.06 1.28 -4.11
C ARG A 45 -13.31 0.28 -3.24
N VAL A 46 -13.56 -1.02 -3.42
CA VAL A 46 -12.88 -2.08 -2.65
C VAL A 46 -11.38 -2.02 -2.86
N HIS A 47 -10.91 -1.94 -4.11
CA HIS A 47 -9.48 -1.87 -4.39
C HIS A 47 -8.85 -0.58 -3.88
N ALA A 48 -9.54 0.56 -3.98
CA ALA A 48 -9.05 1.82 -3.43
C ALA A 48 -8.87 1.74 -1.90
N ILE A 49 -9.83 1.14 -1.19
CA ILE A 49 -9.76 0.96 0.27
C ILE A 49 -8.63 0.01 0.64
N LEU A 50 -8.55 -1.16 0.00
CA LEU A 50 -7.50 -2.16 0.27
C LEU A 50 -6.10 -1.58 0.06
N ILE A 51 -5.89 -0.87 -1.05
CA ILE A 51 -4.61 -0.21 -1.36
C ILE A 51 -4.34 0.92 -0.37
N GLY A 52 -5.34 1.72 -0.01
CA GLY A 52 -5.21 2.78 0.99
C GLY A 52 -4.74 2.23 2.34
N ILE A 53 -5.35 1.15 2.82
CA ILE A 53 -4.94 0.46 4.05
C ILE A 53 -3.51 -0.07 3.92
N ALA A 54 -3.17 -0.71 2.80
CA ALA A 54 -1.83 -1.22 2.57
C ALA A 54 -0.76 -0.12 2.63
N LEU A 55 -1.04 1.07 2.09
CA LEU A 55 -0.12 2.22 2.16
C LEU A 55 -0.01 2.81 3.58
N VAL A 56 -1.10 2.84 4.34
CA VAL A 56 -1.05 3.23 5.76
C VAL A 56 -0.20 2.23 6.57
N LEU A 57 -0.37 0.94 6.34
CA LEU A 57 0.46 -0.10 6.97
C LEU A 57 1.92 -0.02 6.52
N ALA A 58 2.18 0.35 5.27
CA ALA A 58 3.53 0.59 4.77
C ALA A 58 4.20 1.76 5.52
N LEU A 59 3.47 2.86 5.72
CA LEU A 59 3.96 4.00 6.49
C LEU A 59 4.25 3.60 7.95
N ALA A 60 3.32 2.90 8.60
CA ALA A 60 3.54 2.38 9.96
C ALA A 60 4.75 1.45 10.03
N SER A 61 4.91 0.55 9.04
CA SER A 61 6.07 -0.34 8.92
C SER A 61 7.38 0.45 8.78
N ALA A 62 7.38 1.51 7.95
CA ALA A 62 8.55 2.36 7.78
C ALA A 62 8.95 3.05 9.08
N VAL A 63 7.98 3.66 9.78
CA VAL A 63 8.21 4.32 11.07
C VAL A 63 8.76 3.34 12.09
N ALA A 64 8.14 2.17 12.24
CA ALA A 64 8.57 1.14 13.18
C ALA A 64 9.96 0.58 12.83
N GLY A 65 10.25 0.36 11.55
CA GLY A 65 11.55 -0.12 11.08
C GLY A 65 12.67 0.91 11.32
N ILE A 66 12.43 2.19 11.04
CA ILE A 66 13.40 3.26 11.33
C ILE A 66 13.62 3.37 12.84
N TRP A 67 12.55 3.39 13.63
CA TRP A 67 12.63 3.43 15.08
C TRP A 67 13.45 2.26 15.63
N GLY A 68 13.20 1.04 15.14
CA GLY A 68 13.92 -0.16 15.54
C GLY A 68 15.41 -0.17 15.17
N LEU A 69 15.87 0.67 14.24
CA LEU A 69 17.30 0.86 13.94
C LEU A 69 17.95 1.97 14.76
N VAL A 70 17.20 3.04 15.08
CA VAL A 70 17.74 4.22 15.77
C VAL A 70 17.68 4.07 17.29
N ALA A 71 16.69 3.36 17.81
CA ALA A 71 16.48 3.14 19.24
C ALA A 71 17.13 1.83 19.75
N ALA A 72 17.83 1.10 18.88
CA ALA A 72 18.49 -0.17 19.19
C ALA A 72 19.93 0.01 19.68
#